data_AF-A0A376TYR7-F1
#
_entry.id   AF-A0A376TYR7-F1
#
_cell.length_a   1.000
_cell.length_b   1.000
_cell.length_c   1.000
_cell.angle_alpha   90.00
_cell.angle_beta   90.00
_cell.angle_gamma   90.00
#
_symmetry.space_group_name_H-M   'P 1'
#
loop_
_entity.id
_entity.type
_entity.pdbx_description
1 polymer ?
#
loop_
_entity_poly.entity_id
_entity_poly.type
_entity_poly.pdbx_seq_one_letter_code
_entity_poly.pdbx_strand_id
1 'polypeptide(L)'
;MFCKRVSKIWVRQVGDAWWLAQVPEVNSALVSINPQNGAVMALVGGFDFNQSKFNRATQALRQVGSNIKPFLYTAAMDKGLTLASMLNDVPISRWDAGAGSDWQPKNSPPQYAGPIRLRQGLGQSKNVVMVRAMRAMGVDYAARISATLRLPRRKTLSTPNRWRWVQRPSPQCRWRAATRSWRTVASWWTRGLSAKLKNDQGGVIFEAKPKVACPECDIPVILR
;
A
#
# COMPACT_ATOMS: atom_id res chain seq x y z
N MET A 1 -11.18 -45.90 -5.29
CA MET A 1 -11.02 -44.51 -5.74
C MET A 1 -12.05 -44.25 -6.85
N PHE A 2 -13.17 -43.59 -6.53
CA PHE A 2 -14.26 -43.38 -7.48
C PHE A 2 -13.89 -42.28 -8.47
N CYS A 3 -13.51 -42.67 -9.69
CA CYS A 3 -13.45 -41.75 -10.82
C CYS A 3 -14.90 -41.42 -11.21
N LYS A 4 -15.38 -40.21 -10.90
CA LYS A 4 -16.69 -39.75 -11.40
C LYS A 4 -16.65 -39.76 -12.93
N ARG A 5 -17.62 -40.44 -13.55
CA ARG A 5 -17.61 -40.80 -14.98
C ARG A 5 -17.74 -39.62 -15.95
N VAL A 6 -17.99 -38.40 -15.47
CA VAL A 6 -17.93 -37.14 -16.24
C VAL A 6 -17.51 -36.01 -15.30
N SER A 7 -16.41 -35.31 -15.58
CA SER A 7 -15.95 -34.14 -14.80
C SER A 7 -15.33 -33.11 -15.72
N LYS A 8 -15.72 -31.84 -15.56
CA LYS A 8 -15.09 -30.72 -16.26
C LYS A 8 -13.72 -30.46 -15.63
N ILE A 9 -12.67 -30.62 -16.42
CA ILE A 9 -11.29 -30.36 -16.03
C ILE A 9 -10.71 -29.19 -16.83
N TRP A 10 -9.63 -28.60 -16.33
CA TRP A 10 -8.84 -27.62 -17.04
C TRP A 10 -7.48 -28.22 -17.39
N VAL A 11 -6.98 -27.92 -18.57
CA VAL A 11 -5.63 -28.30 -18.99
C VAL A 11 -4.88 -27.07 -19.48
N ARG A 12 -3.56 -27.05 -19.33
CA ARG A 12 -2.69 -26.01 -19.89
C ARG A 12 -1.54 -26.66 -20.65
N GLN A 13 -1.16 -26.05 -21.76
CA GLN A 13 0.00 -26.49 -22.53
C GLN A 13 1.29 -25.94 -21.89
N VAL A 14 2.29 -26.80 -21.71
CA VAL A 14 3.62 -26.45 -21.21
C VAL A 14 4.64 -27.08 -22.17
N GLY A 15 5.19 -26.26 -23.08
CA GLY A 15 5.95 -26.76 -24.23
C GLY A 15 5.06 -27.59 -25.15
N ASP A 16 5.48 -28.81 -25.46
CA ASP A 16 4.72 -29.74 -26.32
C ASP A 16 3.76 -30.66 -25.54
N ALA A 17 3.69 -30.53 -24.21
CA ALA A 17 2.89 -31.40 -23.35
C ALA A 17 1.66 -30.70 -22.74
N TRP A 18 0.59 -31.47 -22.53
CA TRP A 18 -0.62 -31.02 -21.84
C TRP A 18 -0.61 -31.43 -20.37
N TRP A 19 -0.77 -30.45 -19.48
CA TRP A 19 -0.76 -30.65 -18.03
C TRP A 19 -2.15 -30.38 -17.46
N LEU A 20 -2.57 -31.17 -16.48
CA LEU A 20 -3.75 -30.86 -15.68
C LEU A 20 -3.56 -29.50 -14.98
N ALA A 21 -4.58 -28.66 -15.03
CA ALA A 21 -4.57 -27.32 -14.46
C ALA A 21 -5.80 -27.07 -13.59
N GLN A 22 -5.73 -26.01 -12.78
CA GLN A 22 -6.84 -25.54 -11.97
C GLN A 22 -6.92 -24.03 -12.10
N VAL A 23 -8.15 -23.52 -12.24
CA VAL A 23 -8.42 -22.08 -12.13
C VAL A 23 -8.15 -21.65 -10.69
N PRO A 24 -7.26 -20.67 -10.44
CA PRO A 24 -6.93 -20.24 -9.10
C PRO A 24 -8.15 -19.66 -8.36
N GLU A 25 -8.37 -20.09 -7.12
CA GLU A 25 -9.36 -19.46 -6.22
C GLU A 25 -8.87 -18.08 -5.74
N VAL A 26 -7.54 -17.95 -5.57
CA VAL A 26 -6.89 -16.68 -5.25
C VAL A 26 -6.81 -15.80 -6.49
N ASN A 27 -6.74 -14.48 -6.27
CA ASN A 27 -6.69 -13.51 -7.36
C ASN A 27 -5.56 -12.51 -7.13
N SER A 28 -5.08 -11.90 -8.19
CA SER A 28 -3.99 -10.91 -8.17
C SER A 28 -4.37 -9.68 -9.00
N ALA A 29 -3.57 -8.63 -8.88
CA ALA A 29 -3.67 -7.46 -9.73
C ALA A 29 -2.27 -6.91 -9.97
N LEU A 30 -2.05 -6.36 -11.15
CA LEU A 30 -0.79 -5.72 -11.53
C LEU A 30 -1.08 -4.40 -12.22
N VAL A 31 -0.27 -3.40 -11.89
CA VAL A 31 -0.23 -2.12 -12.60
C VAL A 31 1.23 -1.72 -12.77
N SER A 32 1.60 -1.33 -13.98
CA SER A 32 2.89 -0.74 -14.30
C SER A 32 2.66 0.68 -14.79
N ILE A 33 3.48 1.61 -14.31
CA ILE A 33 3.35 3.04 -14.57
C ILE A 33 4.69 3.69 -14.86
N ASN A 34 4.71 4.64 -15.77
CA ASN A 34 5.88 5.47 -16.04
C ASN A 34 6.00 6.52 -14.91
N PRO A 35 7.11 6.52 -14.13
CA PRO A 35 7.27 7.44 -13.00
C PRO A 35 7.45 8.91 -13.43
N GLN A 36 7.87 9.17 -14.68
CA GLN A 36 8.07 10.53 -15.17
C GLN A 36 6.76 11.26 -15.44
N ASN A 37 5.78 10.59 -16.05
CA ASN A 37 4.54 11.25 -16.50
C ASN A 37 3.26 10.60 -15.97
N GLY A 38 3.39 9.53 -15.18
CA GLY A 38 2.26 8.79 -14.60
C GLY A 38 1.49 7.92 -15.59
N ALA A 39 2.01 7.71 -16.81
CA ALA A 39 1.33 6.91 -17.84
C ALA A 39 1.19 5.44 -17.42
N VAL A 40 -0.01 4.87 -17.54
CA VAL A 40 -0.22 3.43 -17.34
C VAL A 40 0.35 2.65 -18.52
N MET A 41 1.38 1.84 -18.26
CA MET A 41 2.03 1.00 -19.28
C MET A 41 1.40 -0.39 -19.37
N ALA A 42 0.95 -0.94 -18.24
CA ALA A 42 0.26 -2.22 -18.18
C ALA A 42 -0.73 -2.24 -17.02
N LEU A 43 -1.89 -2.87 -17.23
CA LEU A 43 -2.91 -3.02 -16.21
C LEU A 43 -3.59 -4.39 -16.31
N VAL A 44 -3.48 -5.18 -15.24
CA VAL A 44 -4.13 -6.48 -15.09
C VAL A 44 -5.01 -6.43 -13.84
N GLY A 45 -6.33 -6.49 -14.05
CA GLY A 45 -7.34 -6.36 -12.98
C GLY A 45 -7.70 -7.66 -12.26
N GLY A 46 -7.25 -8.81 -12.76
CA GLY A 46 -7.56 -10.13 -12.21
C GLY A 46 -7.03 -11.26 -13.10
N PHE A 47 -7.23 -12.50 -12.65
CA PHE A 47 -6.81 -13.71 -13.37
C PHE A 47 -7.37 -13.79 -14.80
N ASP A 48 -8.67 -13.54 -14.97
CA ASP A 48 -9.36 -13.61 -16.25
C ASP A 48 -10.54 -12.63 -16.25
N PHE A 49 -10.60 -11.77 -17.28
CA PHE A 49 -11.65 -10.77 -17.44
C PHE A 49 -13.02 -11.38 -17.74
N ASN A 50 -13.06 -12.52 -18.44
CA ASN A 50 -14.31 -13.21 -18.77
C ASN A 50 -14.92 -13.86 -17.53
N GLN A 51 -14.10 -14.26 -16.56
CA GLN A 51 -14.56 -14.76 -15.27
C GLN A 51 -14.98 -13.62 -14.33
N SER A 52 -14.25 -12.50 -14.35
CA SER A 52 -14.52 -11.37 -13.48
C SER A 52 -14.10 -10.05 -14.12
N LYS A 53 -15.08 -9.22 -14.45
CA LYS A 53 -14.87 -7.84 -14.95
C LYS A 53 -14.43 -6.86 -13.86
N PHE A 54 -14.36 -7.30 -12.60
CA PHE A 54 -13.97 -6.46 -11.46
C PHE A 54 -12.47 -6.17 -11.49
N ASN A 55 -12.11 -4.90 -11.65
CA ASN A 55 -10.73 -4.47 -11.80
C ASN A 55 -10.09 -4.24 -10.44
N ARG A 56 -9.37 -5.25 -9.94
CA ARG A 56 -8.73 -5.18 -8.62
C ARG A 56 -7.58 -4.17 -8.56
N ALA A 57 -6.97 -3.81 -9.70
CA ALA A 57 -5.92 -2.79 -9.74
C ALA A 57 -6.46 -1.40 -9.40
N THR A 58 -7.71 -1.09 -9.79
CA THR A 58 -8.28 0.26 -9.60
C THR A 58 -9.38 0.32 -8.54
N GLN A 59 -10.10 -0.78 -8.29
CA GLN A 59 -11.31 -0.80 -7.48
C GLN A 59 -11.15 -1.52 -6.12
N ALA A 60 -10.20 -2.46 -5.98
CA ALA A 60 -10.12 -3.30 -4.79
C ALA A 60 -9.38 -2.64 -3.62
N LEU A 61 -10.09 -2.29 -2.54
CA LEU A 61 -9.49 -1.71 -1.34
C LEU A 61 -8.86 -2.76 -0.40
N ARG A 62 -7.53 -2.90 -0.44
CA ARG A 62 -6.76 -3.83 0.41
C ARG A 62 -5.81 -3.10 1.36
N GLN A 63 -5.54 -3.69 2.52
CA GLN A 63 -4.49 -3.22 3.43
C GLN A 63 -3.13 -3.37 2.74
N VAL A 64 -2.31 -2.33 2.79
CA VAL A 64 -1.00 -2.30 2.13
C VAL A 64 0.10 -3.04 2.90
N GLY A 65 -0.10 -3.22 4.22
CA GLY A 65 0.87 -3.87 5.10
C GLY A 65 2.21 -3.14 5.15
N SER A 66 3.31 -3.88 5.25
CA SER A 66 4.68 -3.34 5.34
C SER A 66 5.10 -2.48 4.14
N ASN A 67 4.40 -2.57 3.00
CA ASN A 67 4.69 -1.76 1.81
C ASN A 67 4.51 -0.25 2.04
N ILE A 68 3.89 0.15 3.16
CA ILE A 68 3.80 1.57 3.53
C ILE A 68 5.04 2.12 4.22
N LYS A 69 5.91 1.25 4.76
CA LYS A 69 7.07 1.68 5.55
C LYS A 69 7.94 2.69 4.80
N PRO A 70 8.28 2.56 3.51
CA PRO A 70 9.08 3.56 2.81
C PRO A 70 8.55 4.99 2.98
N PHE A 71 7.24 5.22 2.83
CA PHE A 71 6.63 6.55 2.98
C PHE A 71 6.66 7.08 4.42
N LEU A 72 6.51 6.20 5.40
CA LEU A 72 6.64 6.58 6.80
C LEU A 72 8.09 6.88 7.14
N TYR A 73 9.05 6.14 6.59
CA TYR A 73 10.47 6.39 6.80
C TYR A 73 10.90 7.72 6.16
N THR A 74 10.42 8.05 4.96
CA THR A 74 10.68 9.39 4.36
C THR A 74 10.12 10.51 5.23
N ALA A 75 8.93 10.32 5.81
CA ALA A 75 8.35 11.27 6.75
C ALA A 75 9.15 11.39 8.06
N ALA A 76 9.68 10.27 8.55
CA ALA A 76 10.57 10.28 9.70
C ALA A 76 11.84 11.09 9.42
N MET A 77 12.37 10.96 8.19
CA MET A 77 13.53 11.70 7.75
C MET A 77 13.28 13.20 7.60
N ASP A 78 12.11 13.56 7.08
CA ASP A 78 11.64 14.95 7.04
C ASP A 78 11.54 15.59 8.44
N LYS A 79 11.32 14.78 9.48
CA LYS A 79 11.33 15.21 10.89
C LYS A 79 12.68 15.09 11.58
N GLY A 80 13.77 14.97 10.83
CA GLY A 80 15.14 15.04 11.33
C GLY A 80 15.78 13.70 11.69
N LEU A 81 15.11 12.56 11.46
CA LEU A 81 15.82 11.28 11.47
C LEU A 81 16.71 11.15 10.23
N THR A 82 17.81 10.41 10.36
CA THR A 82 18.67 10.07 9.23
C THR A 82 18.69 8.57 9.05
N LEU A 83 19.20 8.10 7.90
CA LEU A 83 19.40 6.67 7.66
C LEU A 83 20.36 6.03 8.69
N ALA A 84 21.17 6.83 9.38
CA ALA A 84 22.09 6.43 10.43
C ALA A 84 21.50 6.52 11.84
N SER A 85 20.32 7.15 12.04
CA SER A 85 19.67 7.25 13.35
C SER A 85 19.47 5.86 13.97
N MET A 86 19.86 5.72 15.23
CA MET A 86 19.73 4.48 15.98
C MET A 86 18.37 4.39 16.66
N LEU A 87 17.68 3.25 16.45
CA LEU A 87 16.40 2.94 17.07
C LEU A 87 16.44 1.53 17.66
N ASN A 88 15.86 1.38 18.85
CA ASN A 88 15.89 0.11 19.57
C ASN A 88 14.83 -0.87 19.04
N ASP A 89 15.26 -1.94 18.38
CA ASP A 89 14.44 -3.09 18.04
C ASP A 89 14.31 -4.03 19.25
N VAL A 90 13.57 -3.59 20.26
CA VAL A 90 13.26 -4.35 21.50
C VAL A 90 11.75 -4.34 21.77
N PRO A 91 11.19 -5.36 22.44
CA PRO A 91 9.76 -5.45 22.73
C PRO A 91 9.17 -4.14 23.28
N ILE A 92 7.99 -3.79 22.79
CA ILE A 92 7.21 -2.66 23.30
C ILE A 92 6.01 -3.27 24.01
N SER A 93 5.81 -2.94 25.29
CA SER A 93 4.53 -3.14 25.97
C SER A 93 3.97 -1.80 26.41
N ARG A 94 2.70 -1.55 26.11
CA ARG A 94 1.96 -0.38 26.58
C ARG A 94 0.51 -0.75 26.82
N TRP A 95 -0.01 -0.37 27.98
CA TRP A 95 -1.43 -0.50 28.29
C TRP A 95 -2.27 0.24 27.25
N ASP A 96 -3.22 -0.48 26.64
CA ASP A 96 -4.20 0.07 25.71
C ASP A 96 -5.57 0.02 26.38
N ALA A 97 -5.92 1.08 27.11
CA ALA A 97 -7.23 1.26 27.74
C ALA A 97 -8.39 1.14 26.74
N GLY A 98 -8.12 1.30 25.44
CA GLY A 98 -9.09 1.06 24.40
C GLY A 98 -9.36 -0.41 24.13
N ALA A 99 -8.34 -1.25 24.18
CA ALA A 99 -8.42 -2.69 23.92
C ALA A 99 -8.58 -3.54 25.18
N GLY A 100 -8.55 -2.94 26.38
CA GLY A 100 -8.62 -3.63 27.66
C GLY A 100 -7.43 -4.57 27.92
N SER A 101 -6.33 -4.39 27.19
CA SER A 101 -5.15 -5.26 27.21
C SER A 101 -3.90 -4.49 26.78
N ASP A 102 -2.73 -5.04 27.09
CA ASP A 102 -1.46 -4.49 26.62
C ASP A 102 -1.34 -4.60 25.09
N TRP A 103 -1.02 -3.47 24.45
CA TRP A 103 -0.60 -3.47 23.07
C TRP A 103 0.88 -3.80 22.94
N GLN A 104 1.17 -4.96 22.36
CA GLN A 104 2.52 -5.47 22.14
C GLN A 104 2.77 -5.77 20.66
N PRO A 105 3.27 -4.82 19.85
CA PRO A 105 3.61 -5.08 18.46
C PRO A 105 4.80 -6.04 18.38
N LYS A 106 4.68 -7.04 17.50
CA LYS A 106 5.73 -8.03 17.25
C LYS A 106 6.32 -7.84 15.85
N ASN A 107 7.60 -8.17 15.72
CA ASN A 107 8.23 -8.36 14.40
C ASN A 107 7.73 -9.67 13.77
N SER A 108 7.95 -9.83 12.47
CA SER A 108 7.73 -11.08 11.75
C SER A 108 9.03 -11.45 11.04
N PRO A 109 9.77 -12.48 11.51
CA PRO A 109 9.56 -13.24 12.76
C PRO A 109 9.80 -12.37 14.03
N PRO A 110 9.38 -12.82 15.24
CA PRO A 110 9.48 -12.06 16.49
C PRO A 110 10.92 -12.05 17.07
N GLN A 111 11.88 -11.62 16.25
CA GLN A 111 13.29 -11.49 16.60
C GLN A 111 13.65 -10.03 16.80
N TYR A 112 14.54 -9.77 17.76
CA TYR A 112 14.91 -8.45 18.25
C TYR A 112 16.42 -8.28 18.16
N ALA A 113 16.86 -7.21 17.49
CA ALA A 113 18.27 -6.95 17.22
C ALA A 113 18.88 -5.88 18.14
N GLY A 114 18.13 -5.37 19.12
CA GLY A 114 18.60 -4.27 19.96
C GLY A 114 18.73 -2.97 19.16
N PRO A 115 19.71 -2.09 19.47
CA PRO A 115 19.91 -0.85 18.73
C PRO A 115 20.30 -1.12 17.27
N ILE A 116 19.49 -0.67 16.31
CA ILE A 116 19.79 -0.77 14.88
C ILE A 116 19.55 0.56 14.16
N ARG A 117 20.25 0.76 13.03
CA ARG A 117 20.10 1.96 12.20
C ARG A 117 18.75 1.98 11.50
N LEU A 118 18.21 3.18 11.24
CA LEU A 118 16.95 3.39 10.53
C LEU A 118 16.94 2.65 9.18
N ARG A 119 18.03 2.72 8.39
CA ARG A 119 18.14 1.97 7.12
C ARG A 119 17.98 0.45 7.28
N GLN A 120 18.51 -0.11 8.35
CA GLN A 120 18.40 -1.55 8.65
C GLN A 120 16.98 -1.91 9.10
N GLY A 121 16.35 -1.03 9.89
CA GLY A 121 14.95 -1.17 10.27
C GLY A 121 14.00 -1.24 9.07
N LEU A 122 14.24 -0.41 8.05
CA LEU A 122 13.49 -0.47 6.78
C LEU A 122 13.82 -1.74 5.99
N GLY A 123 15.11 -2.03 5.78
CA GLY A 123 15.56 -3.17 4.99
C GLY A 123 15.10 -4.52 5.55
N GLN A 124 15.06 -4.66 6.87
CA GLN A 124 14.56 -5.86 7.56
C GLN A 124 13.07 -5.77 7.90
N SER A 125 12.38 -4.70 7.46
CA SER A 125 10.96 -4.48 7.72
C SER A 125 10.57 -4.62 9.21
N LYS A 126 11.39 -4.11 10.13
CA LYS A 126 11.16 -4.23 11.58
C LYS A 126 9.95 -3.39 12.01
N ASN A 127 8.92 -4.06 12.53
CA ASN A 127 7.66 -3.42 12.96
C ASN A 127 7.89 -2.52 14.17
N VAL A 128 8.69 -2.98 15.13
CA VAL A 128 9.01 -2.23 16.36
C VAL A 128 9.79 -0.95 16.04
N VAL A 129 10.75 -1.02 15.13
CA VAL A 129 11.50 0.17 14.69
C VAL A 129 10.57 1.18 14.02
N MET A 130 9.66 0.72 13.17
CA MET A 130 8.67 1.61 12.55
C MET A 130 7.78 2.30 13.60
N VAL A 131 7.34 1.57 14.64
CA VAL A 131 6.59 2.18 15.75
C VAL A 131 7.38 3.29 16.43
N ARG A 132 8.68 3.08 16.68
CA ARG A 132 9.54 4.09 17.32
C ARG A 132 9.76 5.29 16.43
N ALA A 133 10.02 5.09 15.13
CA ALA A 133 10.12 6.16 14.16
C ALA A 133 8.81 6.98 14.08
N MET A 134 7.64 6.34 14.09
CA MET A 134 6.34 7.03 14.15
C MET A 134 6.15 7.85 15.42
N ARG A 135 6.64 7.36 16.56
CA ARG A 135 6.62 8.13 17.81
C ARG A 135 7.56 9.33 17.75
N ALA A 136 8.76 9.16 17.21
CA ALA A 136 9.74 10.23 17.05
C ALA A 136 9.24 11.35 16.11
N MET A 137 8.61 11.00 14.98
CA MET A 137 8.07 11.99 14.02
C MET A 137 6.72 12.60 14.47
N GLY A 138 6.06 11.99 15.45
CA GLY A 138 4.69 12.31 15.86
C GLY A 138 3.62 11.54 15.07
N VAL A 139 2.66 10.94 15.79
CA VAL A 139 1.60 10.10 15.20
C VAL A 139 0.69 10.91 14.26
N ASP A 140 0.43 12.18 14.59
CA ASP A 140 -0.44 13.03 13.77
C ASP A 140 0.27 13.44 12.46
N TYR A 141 1.58 13.67 12.48
CA TYR A 141 2.37 13.89 11.27
C TYR A 141 2.41 12.64 10.40
N ALA A 142 2.64 11.47 10.99
CA ALA A 142 2.59 10.19 10.29
C ALA A 142 1.21 9.92 9.64
N ALA A 143 0.11 10.31 10.29
CA ALA A 143 -1.23 10.19 9.73
C ALA A 143 -1.52 11.20 8.60
N ARG A 144 -0.85 12.36 8.58
CA ARG A 144 -0.96 13.34 7.49
C ARG A 144 -0.33 12.87 6.20
N ILE A 145 0.74 12.06 6.27
CA ILE A 145 1.36 11.46 5.07
C ILE A 145 0.36 10.64 4.26
N SER A 146 -0.63 9.99 4.90
CA SER A 146 -1.72 9.32 4.17
C SER A 146 -2.50 10.29 3.29
N ALA A 147 -2.69 11.54 3.72
CA ALA A 147 -3.37 12.57 2.94
C ALA A 147 -2.48 13.13 1.83
N THR A 148 -1.16 13.26 2.06
CA THR A 148 -0.20 13.66 1.03
C THR A 148 -0.11 12.64 -0.10
N LEU A 149 -0.12 11.34 0.24
CA LEU A 149 -0.26 10.24 -0.73
C LEU A 149 -1.66 10.14 -1.33
N ARG A 150 -2.53 11.10 -1.02
CA ARG A 150 -3.92 11.28 -1.43
C ARG A 150 -4.87 10.13 -1.06
N LEU A 151 -4.39 9.01 -0.51
CA LEU A 151 -5.04 8.11 0.46
C LEU A 151 -6.57 8.29 0.55
N PRO A 152 -7.48 7.49 -0.04
CA PRO A 152 -8.88 7.91 -0.09
C PRO A 152 -9.40 7.91 1.35
N ARG A 153 -9.60 9.09 1.93
CA ARG A 153 -10.32 9.23 3.19
C ARG A 153 -11.77 8.88 2.88
N ARG A 154 -12.18 7.63 3.08
CA ARG A 154 -13.59 7.29 2.95
C ARG A 154 -14.35 8.17 3.95
N LYS A 155 -15.24 9.05 3.44
CA LYS A 155 -16.30 9.72 4.21
C LYS A 155 -17.37 8.74 4.72
N THR A 156 -17.28 7.44 4.39
CA THR A 156 -18.13 6.34 4.89
C THR A 156 -17.51 5.65 6.11
N LEU A 157 -17.01 6.46 7.05
CA LEU A 157 -16.83 6.13 8.46
C LEU A 157 -18.02 6.63 9.31
N SER A 158 -19.15 6.95 8.68
CA SER A 158 -20.46 7.19 9.29
C SER A 158 -21.16 5.88 9.68
N THR A 159 -20.44 4.98 10.34
CA THR A 159 -21.06 4.02 11.26
C THR A 159 -20.71 4.50 12.67
N PRO A 160 -21.70 4.81 13.53
CA PRO A 160 -21.47 5.42 14.85
C PRO A 160 -20.47 4.66 15.74
N ASN A 161 -20.23 3.38 15.48
CA ASN A 161 -19.45 2.50 16.35
C ASN A 161 -17.99 2.25 15.93
N ARG A 162 -17.45 2.91 14.90
CA ARG A 162 -16.03 2.72 14.50
C ARG A 162 -15.12 3.94 14.57
N TRP A 163 -15.67 5.15 14.71
CA TRP A 163 -14.88 6.39 14.85
C TRP A 163 -14.63 6.82 16.31
N ARG A 164 -15.33 6.23 17.28
CA ARG A 164 -15.04 6.47 18.71
C ARG A 164 -13.59 6.14 19.10
N TRP A 165 -12.87 5.38 18.27
CA TRP A 165 -11.47 5.01 18.46
C TRP A 165 -10.48 6.10 18.04
N VAL A 166 -10.83 7.01 17.11
CA VAL A 166 -9.91 8.08 16.68
C VAL A 166 -10.12 9.38 17.46
N GLN A 167 -11.32 9.56 18.04
CA GLN A 167 -11.62 10.65 18.99
C GLN A 167 -11.22 10.33 20.44
N ARG A 168 -10.60 9.17 20.70
CA ARG A 168 -10.08 8.84 22.04
C ARG A 168 -8.74 9.55 22.28
N PRO A 169 -8.51 10.14 23.47
CA PRO A 169 -7.37 11.03 23.72
C PRO A 169 -6.01 10.34 23.61
N SER A 170 -5.93 9.00 23.68
CA SER A 170 -4.64 8.31 23.68
C SER A 170 -4.00 8.23 22.28
N PRO A 171 -2.72 8.64 22.12
CA PRO A 171 -1.95 8.50 20.87
C PRO A 171 -1.91 7.07 20.31
N GLN A 172 -2.17 6.09 21.17
CA GLN A 172 -2.13 4.66 20.91
C GLN A 172 -3.29 4.16 20.01
N CYS A 173 -4.50 4.71 20.20
CA CYS A 173 -5.64 4.37 19.34
C CYS A 173 -5.51 5.02 17.95
N ARG A 174 -4.93 6.24 17.88
CA ARG A 174 -4.59 6.89 16.62
C ARG A 174 -3.60 6.05 15.79
N TRP A 175 -2.63 5.40 16.43
CA TRP A 175 -1.66 4.53 15.76
C TRP A 175 -2.29 3.29 15.09
N ARG A 176 -3.17 2.56 15.78
CA ARG A 176 -3.87 1.39 15.22
C ARG A 176 -4.85 1.77 14.12
N ALA A 177 -5.54 2.89 14.29
CA ALA A 177 -6.47 3.41 13.30
C ALA A 177 -5.75 3.90 12.05
N ALA A 178 -4.62 4.61 12.22
CA ALA A 178 -3.76 5.02 11.12
C ALA A 178 -3.29 3.77 10.36
N THR A 179 -2.57 2.84 10.98
CA THR A 179 -2.04 1.63 10.29
C THR A 179 -3.11 0.78 9.58
N ARG A 180 -4.34 0.71 10.11
CA ARG A 180 -5.47 0.01 9.46
C ARG A 180 -6.17 0.80 8.35
N SER A 181 -6.00 2.13 8.30
CA SER A 181 -6.65 3.00 7.32
C SER A 181 -5.89 3.12 6.00
N TRP A 182 -4.61 2.72 5.94
CA TRP A 182 -3.82 2.71 4.71
C TRP A 182 -4.31 1.58 3.79
N ARG A 183 -5.23 1.93 2.88
CA ARG A 183 -5.74 1.05 1.84
C ARG A 183 -5.38 1.55 0.45
N THR A 184 -4.90 0.61 -0.36
CA THR A 184 -4.55 0.68 -1.80
C THR A 184 -3.46 1.64 -2.25
N VAL A 185 -2.45 1.09 -2.95
CA VAL A 185 -1.42 1.80 -3.73
C VAL A 185 -1.79 1.86 -5.23
N ALA A 186 -2.60 0.92 -5.74
CA ALA A 186 -2.79 0.74 -7.18
C ALA A 186 -3.77 1.74 -7.84
N SER A 187 -4.84 2.18 -7.15
CA SER A 187 -5.82 3.14 -7.69
C SER A 187 -5.29 4.58 -7.87
N TRP A 188 -4.05 4.83 -7.47
CA TRP A 188 -3.43 6.16 -7.38
C TRP A 188 -2.62 6.50 -8.62
N TRP A 189 -1.86 5.52 -9.10
CA TRP A 189 -0.98 5.67 -10.25
C TRP A 189 -1.74 5.64 -11.58
N THR A 190 -3.00 5.16 -11.60
CA THR A 190 -3.80 5.05 -12.83
C THR A 190 -4.52 6.33 -13.26
N ARG A 191 -4.22 7.49 -12.64
CA ARG A 191 -4.86 8.76 -13.02
C ARG A 191 -4.18 9.49 -14.19
N GLY A 192 -3.03 9.01 -14.65
CA GLY A 192 -2.39 9.45 -15.89
C GLY A 192 -2.64 8.45 -17.01
N LEU A 193 -3.80 8.51 -17.66
CA LEU A 193 -3.91 7.89 -18.98
C LEU A 193 -3.34 8.89 -19.98
N SER A 194 -2.17 8.60 -20.52
CA SER A 194 -1.70 9.27 -21.73
C SER A 194 -2.60 8.83 -22.87
N ALA A 195 -3.61 9.64 -23.17
CA ALA A 195 -4.63 9.33 -24.15
C ALA A 195 -4.68 10.41 -25.22
N LYS A 196 -4.84 9.96 -26.47
CA LYS A 196 -5.14 10.80 -27.63
C LYS A 196 -6.50 10.37 -28.16
N LEU A 197 -7.47 11.28 -28.13
CA LEU A 197 -8.79 11.06 -28.71
C LEU A 197 -8.79 11.62 -30.12
N LYS A 198 -9.17 10.79 -31.08
CA LYS A 198 -9.36 11.18 -32.48
C LYS A 198 -10.83 11.01 -32.86
N ASN A 199 -11.31 11.81 -33.81
CA ASN A 199 -12.59 11.56 -34.44
C ASN A 199 -12.49 10.38 -35.43
N ASP A 200 -13.63 9.98 -35.98
CA ASP A 200 -13.78 9.00 -37.05
C ASP A 200 -12.95 9.33 -38.30
N GLN A 201 -12.75 10.62 -38.58
CA GLN A 201 -11.91 11.13 -39.68
C GLN A 201 -10.40 11.20 -39.34
N GLY A 202 -9.97 10.77 -38.15
CA GLY A 202 -8.57 10.77 -37.71
C GLY A 202 -8.03 12.11 -37.19
N GLY A 203 -8.82 13.17 -37.18
CA GLY A 203 -8.54 14.46 -36.56
C GLY A 203 -8.47 14.36 -35.03
N VAL A 204 -7.50 15.04 -34.41
CA VAL A 204 -7.25 14.98 -32.96
C VAL A 204 -8.22 15.91 -32.23
N ILE A 205 -9.06 15.34 -31.36
CA ILE A 205 -10.01 16.08 -30.51
C ILE A 205 -9.38 16.45 -29.17
N PHE A 206 -8.56 15.54 -28.64
CA PHE A 206 -7.94 15.72 -27.33
C PHE A 206 -6.60 15.00 -27.25
N GLU A 207 -5.64 15.62 -26.58
CA GLU A 207 -4.35 15.05 -26.28
C GLU A 207 -3.98 15.39 -24.84
N ALA A 208 -3.76 14.35 -24.03
CA ALA A 208 -3.39 14.51 -22.63
C ALA A 208 -2.02 15.19 -22.50
N LYS A 209 -1.95 16.27 -21.71
CA LYS A 209 -0.70 16.95 -21.33
C LYS A 209 -0.39 16.69 -19.85
N PRO A 210 0.21 15.54 -19.50
CA PRO A 210 0.48 15.19 -18.11
C PRO A 210 1.56 16.09 -17.50
N LYS A 211 1.52 16.25 -16.18
CA LYS A 211 2.64 16.85 -15.44
C LYS A 211 3.81 15.87 -15.47
N VAL A 212 4.99 16.37 -15.84
CA VAL A 212 6.20 15.57 -15.94
C VAL A 212 7.11 15.86 -14.74
N ALA A 213 7.61 14.80 -14.11
CA ALA A 213 8.65 14.89 -13.10
C ALA A 213 9.97 15.25 -13.77
N CYS A 214 10.67 16.24 -13.21
CA CYS A 214 11.97 16.68 -13.69
C CYS A 214 13.05 16.19 -12.71
N PRO A 215 13.85 15.16 -13.08
CA PRO A 215 14.88 14.62 -12.20
C PRO A 215 16.05 15.59 -11.94
N GLU A 216 16.31 16.48 -12.90
CA GLU A 216 17.42 17.42 -12.88
C GLU A 216 17.06 18.77 -12.26
N CYS A 217 15.77 19.00 -11.98
CA CYS A 217 15.32 20.26 -11.41
C CYS A 217 15.56 20.26 -9.90
N ASP A 218 16.40 21.18 -9.41
CA ASP A 218 16.65 21.37 -7.97
C ASP A 218 15.52 22.20 -7.32
N ILE A 219 14.37 21.56 -7.17
CA ILE A 219 13.19 22.15 -6.52
C ILE A 219 13.09 21.54 -5.11
N PRO A 220 13.05 22.34 -4.04
CA PRO A 220 12.94 21.80 -2.69
C PRO A 220 11.66 20.96 -2.54
N VAL A 221 11.82 19.70 -2.13
CA VAL A 221 10.70 18.80 -1.84
C VAL A 221 10.09 19.19 -0.50
N ILE A 222 9.01 19.97 -0.52
CA ILE A 222 8.31 20.38 0.70
C ILE A 222 7.14 19.42 0.96
N LEU A 223 7.28 18.54 1.96
CA LEU A 223 6.17 17.73 2.49
C LEU A 223 5.28 18.60 3.41
N ARG A 224 4.35 19.37 2.82
CA ARG A 224 3.33 20.15 3.59
C ARG A 224 2.19 19.30 4.14
#